data_AF-A0A7J3DAM0-F1
#
_entry.id   AF-A0A7J3DAM0-F1
#
_cell.length_a   1.000
_cell.length_b   1.000
_cell.length_c   1.000
_cell.angle_alpha   90.00
_cell.angle_beta   90.00
_cell.angle_gamma   90.00
#
_symmetry.space_group_name_H-M   'P 1'
#
loop_
_entity.id
_entity.type
_entity.pdbx_description
1 polymer ?
#
loop_
_entity_poly.entity_id
_entity_poly.type
_entity_poly.pdbx_seq_one_letter_code
_entity_poly.pdbx_strand_id
1 'polypeptide(L)'
;MFQPRRGRRRGPRWISEIPIVRVFGPIDRPHVGVIKMNFEEVEAIRLVDYQGLDQETAASLMGISRKSLWLDLHSARFKLAKALIEGAVIQLEEGNFLIRPGHPTDVKGESRNFEKDEKELDDSQ
;
A
#
# COMPACT_ATOMS: atom_id res chain seq x y z
N MET A 1 -14.48 -10.00 28.68
CA MET A 1 -13.71 -9.46 27.53
C MET A 1 -12.88 -10.59 26.93
N PHE A 2 -13.25 -11.09 25.75
CA PHE A 2 -12.45 -12.05 24.99
C PHE A 2 -11.34 -11.25 24.27
N GLN A 3 -10.12 -11.22 24.81
CA GLN A 3 -9.00 -10.74 24.03
C GLN A 3 -8.64 -11.84 23.03
N PRO A 4 -8.74 -11.63 21.70
CA PRO A 4 -8.31 -12.64 20.75
C PRO A 4 -6.84 -12.93 21.03
N ARG A 5 -6.51 -14.22 21.16
CA ARG A 5 -5.12 -14.67 21.34
C ARG A 5 -4.32 -14.15 20.15
N ARG A 6 -3.51 -13.11 20.38
CA ARG A 6 -2.59 -12.57 19.37
C ARG A 6 -1.68 -13.72 18.97
N GLY A 7 -1.95 -14.31 17.80
CA GLY A 7 -1.05 -15.26 17.17
C GLY A 7 0.34 -14.64 17.00
N ARG A 8 1.32 -15.45 16.59
CA ARG A 8 2.68 -14.96 16.30
C ARG A 8 2.58 -13.71 15.40
N ARG A 9 3.22 -12.61 15.82
CA ARG A 9 3.23 -11.35 15.07
C ARG A 9 3.66 -11.63 13.62
N ARG A 10 3.01 -10.97 12.66
CA ARG A 10 3.42 -11.06 11.26
C ARG A 10 4.84 -10.49 11.15
N GLY A 11 5.78 -11.33 10.73
CA GLY A 11 7.16 -10.92 10.49
C GLY A 11 7.22 -9.89 9.35
N PRO A 12 8.31 -9.11 9.28
CA PRO A 12 8.47 -8.14 8.21
C PRO A 12 8.57 -8.83 6.84
N ARG A 13 8.13 -8.14 5.80
CA ARG A 13 8.30 -8.59 4.40
C ARG A 13 9.30 -7.70 3.68
N TRP A 14 10.09 -8.30 2.81
CA TRP A 14 10.92 -7.54 1.89
C TRP A 14 10.06 -6.98 0.76
N ILE A 15 10.18 -5.67 0.53
CA ILE A 15 9.62 -5.00 -0.64
C ILE A 15 10.77 -4.44 -1.48
N SER A 16 10.54 -4.34 -2.79
CA SER A 16 11.55 -3.80 -3.70
C SER A 16 11.56 -2.28 -3.66
N GLU A 17 10.38 -1.64 -3.66
CA GLU A 17 10.26 -0.18 -3.75
C GLU A 17 9.11 0.36 -2.90
N ILE A 18 9.24 1.63 -2.51
CA ILE A 18 8.15 2.36 -1.85
C ILE A 18 7.25 2.94 -2.94
N PRO A 19 5.92 2.72 -2.88
CA PRO A 19 4.99 3.34 -3.83
C PRO A 19 5.09 4.87 -3.78
N ILE A 20 5.30 5.50 -4.94
CA ILE A 20 5.35 6.96 -5.08
C ILE A 20 3.96 7.55 -4.82
N VAL A 21 2.93 6.91 -5.39
CA VAL A 21 1.52 7.30 -5.21
C VAL A 21 0.96 6.56 -3.99
N ARG A 22 0.46 7.32 -3.01
CA ARG A 22 -0.06 6.77 -1.75
C ARG A 22 -1.58 6.68 -1.68
N VAL A 23 -2.30 7.27 -2.63
CA VAL A 23 -3.77 7.32 -2.62
C VAL A 23 -4.31 7.10 -4.04
N PHE A 24 -5.29 6.22 -4.18
CA PHE A 24 -6.01 5.93 -5.42
C PHE A 24 -7.51 6.00 -5.17
N GLY A 25 -8.30 6.52 -6.11
CA GLY A 25 -9.75 6.59 -5.92
C GLY A 25 -10.50 7.12 -7.15
N PRO A 26 -11.84 7.15 -7.09
CA PRO A 26 -12.64 7.71 -8.17
C PRO A 26 -12.41 9.22 -8.30
N ILE A 27 -12.37 9.70 -9.55
CA ILE A 27 -12.16 11.11 -9.89
C ILE A 27 -13.49 11.76 -10.31
N ASP A 28 -14.34 10.99 -10.96
CA ASP A 28 -15.61 11.42 -11.54
C ASP A 28 -16.75 11.55 -10.52
N ARG A 29 -16.56 11.05 -9.29
CA ARG A 29 -17.58 11.07 -8.24
C ARG A 29 -16.98 11.07 -6.83
N PRO A 30 -17.75 11.49 -5.81
CA PRO A 30 -17.35 11.36 -4.41
C PRO A 30 -17.11 9.89 -4.04
N HIS A 31 -16.11 9.65 -3.19
CA HIS A 31 -15.79 8.32 -2.72
C HIS A 31 -16.67 7.90 -1.53
N VAL A 32 -16.95 6.61 -1.40
CA VAL A 32 -17.85 6.05 -0.37
C VAL A 32 -17.10 5.50 0.86
N GLY A 33 -15.84 5.93 1.06
CA GLY A 33 -15.00 5.55 2.19
C GLY A 33 -13.55 5.34 1.82
N VAL A 34 -12.76 4.88 2.80
CA VAL A 34 -11.32 4.63 2.64
C VAL A 34 -10.98 3.19 3.02
N ILE A 35 -10.30 2.51 2.12
CA ILE A 35 -9.75 1.15 2.30
C ILE A 35 -8.25 1.27 2.46
N LYS A 36 -7.74 0.79 3.59
CA LYS A 36 -6.31 0.80 3.90
C LYS A 36 -5.62 -0.44 3.34
N MET A 37 -4.59 -0.24 2.53
CA MET A 37 -3.78 -1.30 1.93
C MET A 37 -2.31 -1.09 2.28
N ASN A 38 -1.65 -2.14 2.76
CA ASN A 38 -0.27 -2.02 3.22
C ASN A 38 0.70 -2.11 2.02
N PHE A 39 1.89 -1.51 2.13
CA PHE A 39 2.92 -1.64 1.09
C PHE A 39 3.30 -3.10 0.79
N GLU A 40 3.27 -3.94 1.82
CA GLU A 40 3.45 -5.39 1.71
C GLU A 40 2.44 -6.05 0.75
N GLU A 41 1.19 -5.61 0.79
CA GLU A 41 0.11 -6.13 -0.04
C GLU A 41 0.27 -5.67 -1.50
N VAL A 42 0.71 -4.42 -1.68
CA VAL A 42 1.01 -3.86 -3.00
C VAL A 42 2.20 -4.60 -3.64
N GLU A 43 3.26 -4.88 -2.88
CA GLU A 43 4.39 -5.65 -3.40
C GLU A 43 3.97 -7.06 -3.83
N ALA A 44 3.09 -7.71 -3.05
CA ALA A 44 2.58 -9.03 -3.41
C ALA A 44 1.82 -8.98 -4.75
N ILE A 45 0.91 -8.01 -4.93
CA ILE A 45 0.22 -7.77 -6.21
C ILE A 45 1.25 -7.50 -7.32
N ARG A 46 2.25 -6.66 -7.06
CA ARG A 46 3.26 -6.29 -8.05
C ARG A 46 4.03 -7.51 -8.55
N LEU A 47 4.48 -8.39 -7.65
CA LEU A 47 5.26 -9.57 -8.01
C LEU A 47 4.42 -10.62 -8.75
N VAL A 48 3.20 -10.90 -8.26
CA VAL A 48 2.39 -12.00 -8.80
C VAL A 48 1.47 -11.55 -9.92
N ASP A 49 0.66 -10.53 -9.68
CA ASP A 49 -0.38 -10.11 -10.64
C ASP A 49 0.17 -9.22 -11.76
N TYR A 50 1.16 -8.37 -11.46
CA TYR A 50 1.73 -7.45 -12.46
C TYR A 50 2.96 -8.03 -13.18
N GLN A 51 3.92 -8.59 -12.44
CA GLN A 51 5.13 -9.19 -13.03
C GLN A 51 4.95 -10.66 -13.48
N GLY A 52 3.84 -11.30 -13.09
CA GLY A 52 3.53 -12.67 -13.50
C GLY A 52 4.42 -13.74 -12.86
N LEU A 53 5.08 -13.45 -11.73
CA LEU A 53 5.89 -14.43 -11.02
C LEU A 53 5.01 -15.49 -10.35
N ASP A 54 5.52 -16.71 -10.24
CA ASP A 54 4.87 -17.75 -9.46
C ASP A 54 4.90 -17.43 -7.95
N GLN A 55 3.97 -18.03 -7.20
CA GLN A 55 3.82 -17.75 -5.76
C GLN A 55 5.02 -18.20 -4.93
N GLU A 56 5.80 -19.18 -5.37
CA GLU A 56 6.97 -19.68 -4.63
C GLU A 56 8.14 -18.70 -4.77
N THR A 57 8.39 -18.23 -5.97
CA THR A 57 9.37 -17.21 -6.29
C THR A 57 9.01 -15.89 -5.59
N ALA A 58 7.76 -15.43 -5.71
CA ALA A 58 7.32 -14.20 -5.05
C ALA A 58 7.42 -14.28 -3.52
N ALA A 59 7.09 -15.43 -2.92
CA ALA A 59 7.18 -15.63 -1.47
C ALA A 59 8.64 -15.58 -1.00
N SER A 60 9.54 -16.22 -1.76
CA SER A 60 10.98 -16.19 -1.52
C SER A 60 11.53 -14.77 -1.61
N LEU A 61 11.12 -14.01 -2.62
CA LEU A 61 11.48 -12.61 -2.82
C LEU A 61 11.02 -11.71 -1.66
N MET A 62 9.84 -11.98 -1.09
CA MET A 62 9.32 -11.24 0.08
C MET A 62 9.86 -11.76 1.42
N GLY A 63 10.63 -12.86 1.43
CA GLY A 63 11.17 -13.50 2.63
C GLY A 63 10.12 -14.10 3.56
N ILE A 64 9.00 -14.58 3.00
CA ILE A 64 7.88 -15.17 3.74
C ILE A 64 7.50 -16.55 3.20
N SER A 65 6.64 -17.25 3.94
CA SER A 65 6.10 -18.54 3.46
C SER A 65 5.10 -18.34 2.32
N ARG A 66 4.95 -19.35 1.44
CA ARG A 66 3.90 -19.37 0.40
C ARG A 66 2.50 -19.11 0.96
N LYS A 67 2.17 -19.70 2.12
CA LYS A 67 0.89 -19.47 2.80
C LYS A 67 0.71 -18.02 3.23
N SER A 68 1.77 -17.38 3.74
CA SER A 68 1.74 -15.97 4.11
C SER A 68 1.53 -15.09 2.90
N LEU A 69 2.27 -15.31 1.80
CA LEU A 69 2.08 -14.58 0.55
C LEU A 69 0.64 -14.74 0.04
N TRP A 70 0.10 -15.96 0.06
CA TRP A 70 -1.25 -16.23 -0.37
C TRP A 70 -2.30 -15.42 0.43
N LEU A 71 -2.14 -15.32 1.75
CA LEU A 71 -3.02 -14.51 2.60
C LEU A 71 -2.92 -13.01 2.24
N ASP A 72 -1.71 -12.54 1.96
CA ASP A 72 -1.45 -11.15 1.63
C ASP A 72 -2.07 -10.79 0.28
N LEU A 73 -1.85 -11.63 -0.74
CA LEU A 73 -2.49 -11.52 -2.05
C LEU A 73 -4.02 -11.56 -1.95
N HIS A 74 -4.55 -12.50 -1.18
CA HIS A 74 -5.99 -12.65 -1.03
C HIS A 74 -6.61 -11.40 -0.40
N SER A 75 -6.00 -10.87 0.66
CA SER A 75 -6.45 -9.62 1.29
C SER A 75 -6.33 -8.42 0.34
N ALA A 76 -5.21 -8.30 -0.37
CA ALA A 76 -4.94 -7.22 -1.31
C ALA A 76 -5.96 -7.20 -2.46
N ARG A 77 -6.21 -8.35 -3.09
CA ARG A 77 -7.19 -8.50 -4.18
C ARG A 77 -8.60 -8.21 -3.72
N PHE A 78 -8.99 -8.66 -2.52
CA PHE A 78 -10.30 -8.33 -1.96
C PHE A 78 -10.47 -6.82 -1.76
N LYS A 79 -9.47 -6.15 -1.15
CA LYS A 79 -9.48 -4.70 -0.94
C LYS A 79 -9.55 -3.92 -2.26
N LEU A 80 -8.78 -4.35 -3.25
CA LEU A 80 -8.78 -3.76 -4.59
C LEU A 80 -10.15 -3.92 -5.25
N ALA A 81 -10.70 -5.13 -5.28
CA ALA A 81 -12.02 -5.40 -5.84
C ALA A 81 -13.12 -4.58 -5.14
N LYS A 82 -13.09 -4.53 -3.80
CA LYS A 82 -14.03 -3.75 -3.01
C LYS A 82 -13.95 -2.25 -3.36
N ALA A 83 -12.74 -1.70 -3.47
CA ALA A 83 -12.56 -0.29 -3.84
C ALA A 83 -13.15 0.02 -5.22
N LEU A 84 -12.91 -0.86 -6.21
CA LEU A 84 -13.42 -0.69 -7.57
C LEU A 84 -14.95 -0.80 -7.64
N ILE A 85 -15.56 -1.71 -6.88
CA ILE A 85 -17.01 -1.95 -6.92
C ILE A 85 -17.78 -0.89 -6.13
N GLU A 86 -17.29 -0.51 -4.94
CA GLU A 86 -17.99 0.44 -4.05
C GLU A 86 -17.63 1.90 -4.35
N GLY A 87 -16.60 2.16 -5.18
CA GLY A 87 -16.08 3.50 -5.40
C GLY A 87 -15.38 4.06 -4.15
N ALA A 88 -14.64 3.22 -3.43
CA ALA A 88 -13.87 3.65 -2.26
C ALA A 88 -12.45 4.08 -2.66
N VAL A 89 -11.85 4.96 -1.87
CA VAL A 89 -10.44 5.34 -1.99
C VAL A 89 -9.58 4.25 -1.39
N ILE A 90 -8.52 3.84 -2.09
CA ILE A 90 -7.43 3.03 -1.53
C ILE A 90 -6.37 3.99 -1.00
N GLN A 91 -6.09 3.90 0.30
CA GLN A 91 -4.99 4.60 0.93
C GLN A 91 -3.89 3.60 1.27
N LEU A 92 -2.70 3.83 0.74
CA LEU A 92 -1.54 3.00 1.01
C LEU A 92 -0.90 3.39 2.35
N GLU A 93 -0.68 2.40 3.20
CA GLU A 93 -0.11 2.58 4.52
C GLU A 93 1.22 1.86 4.68
N GLU A 94 2.09 2.49 5.47
CA GLU A 94 3.33 1.91 5.92
C GLU A 94 3.03 0.76 6.89
N GLY A 95 3.50 -0.43 6.53
CA GLY A 95 3.36 -1.65 7.32
C GLY A 95 4.64 -2.02 8.06
N ASN A 96 4.80 -3.31 8.33
CA ASN A 96 6.03 -3.89 8.84
C ASN A 96 6.82 -4.48 7.66
N PHE A 97 7.64 -3.67 7.00
CA PHE A 97 8.41 -4.09 5.84
C PHE A 97 9.90 -3.73 5.96
N LEU A 98 10.70 -4.41 5.16
CA LEU A 98 12.11 -4.13 4.94
C LEU A 98 12.31 -3.84 3.45
N ILE A 99 13.24 -2.97 3.10
CA ILE A 99 13.54 -2.67 1.69
C ILE A 99 14.69 -3.56 1.24
N ARG A 100 14.50 -4.26 0.12
CA ARG A 100 15.53 -5.16 -0.41
C ARG A 100 16.80 -4.35 -0.74
N PRO A 101 17.99 -4.83 -0.31
CA PRO A 101 19.25 -4.18 -0.66
C PRO A 101 19.43 -4.04 -2.18
N GLY A 102 19.93 -2.89 -2.63
CA GLY A 102 20.23 -2.64 -4.05
C GLY A 102 19.08 -2.05 -4.87
N HIS A 103 17.93 -1.73 -4.26
CA HIS A 103 16.87 -0.99 -4.91
C HIS A 103 16.90 0.49 -4.49
N PRO A 104 16.70 1.46 -5.41
CA PRO A 104 16.63 2.87 -5.04
C PRO A 104 15.53 3.11 -4.01
N THR A 105 15.89 3.74 -2.91
CA THR A 105 14.95 4.19 -1.90
C THR A 105 14.93 5.70 -1.94
N ASP A 106 13.90 6.27 -2.56
CA ASP A 106 13.60 7.70 -2.40
C ASP A 106 12.98 7.92 -1.02
N VAL A 107 13.74 7.63 0.04
CA VAL A 107 13.47 8.10 1.39
C VAL A 107 14.43 9.26 1.68
N LYS A 108 14.24 10.35 0.94
CA LYS A 108 14.48 11.67 1.51
C LYS A 108 13.14 12.19 1.97
N GLY A 109 12.99 12.27 3.29
CA GLY A 109 11.82 12.86 3.91
C GLY A 109 11.67 14.30 3.45
N GLU A 110 10.53 14.59 2.85
CA GLU A 110 9.98 15.94 2.81
C GLU A 110 8.52 15.79 3.16
N SER A 111 8.22 16.12 4.42
CA SER A 111 6.93 16.69 4.79
C SER A 111 6.65 17.83 3.82
N ARG A 112 5.95 17.56 2.73
CA ARG A 112 5.30 18.62 1.97
C ARG A 112 4.14 19.09 2.84
N ASN A 113 4.41 20.15 3.58
CA ASN A 113 3.43 21.02 4.18
C ASN A 113 2.39 21.35 3.09
N PHE A 114 1.22 20.74 3.18
CA PHE A 114 0.02 21.25 2.52
C PHE A 114 -0.50 22.39 3.36
N GLU A 115 0.17 23.54 3.30
CA GLU A 115 -0.44 24.80 3.74
C GLU A 115 0.34 25.99 3.16
N LYS A 116 -0.46 26.88 2.55
CA LYS A 116 -0.17 28.24 2.05
C LYS A 116 0.23 28.34 0.59
N ASP A 117 -0.78 28.56 -0.25
CA ASP A 117 -0.78 29.58 -1.31
C ASP A 117 -2.23 29.86 -1.74
N GLU A 118 -3.01 30.48 -0.85
CA GLU A 118 -4.19 31.28 -1.23
C GLU A 118 -4.34 32.42 -0.23
N LYS A 119 -3.48 33.44 -0.32
CA LYS A 119 -3.81 34.80 0.11
C LYS A 119 -3.07 35.81 -0.75
N GLU A 120 -3.83 36.84 -1.15
CA GLU A 120 -3.43 38.14 -1.71
C GLU A 120 -3.16 38.20 -3.22
N LEU A 121 -4.26 38.21 -3.98
CA LEU A 121 -4.37 38.91 -5.27
C LEU A 121 -5.81 39.40 -5.46
N ASP A 122 -6.27 40.28 -4.56
CA ASP A 122 -7.33 41.25 -4.86
C ASP A 122 -7.26 42.41 -3.85
N ASP A 123 -6.23 43.24 -3.98
CA ASP A 123 -6.29 44.63 -3.54
C ASP A 123 -5.12 45.37 -4.22
N SER A 124 -5.38 45.93 -5.39
CA SER A 124 -4.73 47.10 -6.02
C SER A 124 -4.76 46.98 -7.54
N GLN A 125 -5.86 47.41 -8.18
CA GLN A 125 -5.90 48.46 -9.22
C GLN A 125 -7.34 48.88 -9.47
#